data_AF-A5Z353-F1
#
_entry.id   AF-A5Z353-F1
#
_cell.length_a   1.000
_cell.length_b   1.000
_cell.length_c   1.000
_cell.angle_alpha   90.00
_cell.angle_beta   90.00
_cell.angle_gamma   90.00
#
_symmetry.space_group_name_H-M   'P 1'
#
loop_
_entity.id
_entity.type
_entity.pdbx_description
1 polymer ?
#
loop_
_entity_poly.entity_id
_entity_poly.type
_entity_poly.pdbx_seq_one_letter_code
_entity_poly.pdbx_strand_id
1 'polypeptide(L)' 'MLRTEEKMAQEIRPFLKINDSFKKIVITLDTPKPFYNDDGILMMNVYDFLLNMDSLEL' A
#
# COMPACT_ATOMS: atom_id res chain seq x y z
N MET A 1 7.46 17.52 -3.15
CA MET A 1 8.27 16.93 -2.06
C MET A 1 8.46 15.46 -2.39
N LEU A 2 9.65 15.06 -2.84
CA LEU A 2 9.92 13.66 -3.15
C LEU A 2 9.75 12.82 -1.87
N ARG A 3 8.78 11.90 -1.86
CA ARG A 3 8.79 10.77 -0.94
C ARG A 3 9.96 9.90 -1.40
N THR A 4 11.11 10.03 -0.76
CA THR A 4 12.31 9.26 -1.11
C THR A 4 12.01 7.76 -0.98
N GLU A 5 12.60 6.94 -1.83
CA GLU A 5 12.50 5.47 -1.75
C GLU A 5 12.87 4.96 -0.35
N GLU A 6 13.81 5.62 0.32
CA GLU A 6 14.20 5.36 1.71
C GLU A 6 13.05 5.53 2.70
N LYS A 7 12.21 6.56 2.53
CA LYS A 7 11.04 6.81 3.38
C LYS A 7 10.00 5.72 3.17
N MET A 8 9.79 5.32 1.91
CA MET A 8 8.90 4.22 1.57
C MET A 8 9.39 2.91 2.19
N ALA A 9 10.69 2.61 2.06
CA ALA A 9 11.33 1.44 2.68
C ALA A 9 11.18 1.45 4.21
N GLN A 10 11.28 2.62 4.85
CA GLN A 10 11.08 2.75 6.30
C GLN A 10 9.62 2.47 6.71
N GLU A 11 8.64 2.98 5.96
CA GLU A 11 7.22 2.81 6.25
C GLU A 11 6.74 1.37 6.01
N ILE A 12 7.30 0.67 5.00
CA ILE A 12 6.93 -0.72 4.71
C ILE A 12 7.69 -1.75 5.56
N ARG A 13 8.79 -1.36 6.21
CA ARG A 13 9.64 -2.25 7.03
C ARG A 13 8.88 -3.08 8.07
N PRO A 14 7.86 -2.56 8.80
CA PRO A 14 7.09 -3.37 9.73
C PRO A 14 6.35 -4.53 9.05
N PHE A 15 5.86 -4.33 7.82
CA PHE A 15 5.16 -5.35 7.05
C PHE A 15 6.08 -6.49 6.61
N LEU A 16 7.32 -6.18 6.24
CA LEU A 16 8.30 -7.18 5.79
C LEU A 16 8.85 -8.04 6.94
N LYS A 17 8.74 -7.57 8.19
CA LYS A 17 9.27 -8.28 9.37
C LYS A 17 8.35 -9.37 9.92
N ILE A 18 7.09 -9.39 9.50
CA ILE A 18 6.09 -10.33 10.01
C ILE A 18 5.78 -11.32 8.90
N ASN A 19 6.17 -12.58 9.12
CA ASN A 19 5.83 -13.68 8.24
C ASN A 19 4.40 -14.15 8.55
N ASP A 20 3.43 -13.34 8.15
CA ASP A 20 2.01 -13.65 8.23
C ASP A 20 1.38 -13.70 6.84
N SER A 21 0.19 -14.31 6.76
CA SER A 21 -0.62 -14.40 5.55
C SER A 21 -1.67 -13.28 5.46
N PHE A 22 -1.55 -12.22 6.27
CA PHE A 22 -2.51 -11.13 6.22
C PHE A 22 -2.31 -10.28 4.97
N LYS A 23 -3.41 -9.79 4.40
CA LYS A 23 -3.38 -8.82 3.31
C LYS A 23 -2.81 -7.50 3.83
N LYS A 24 -1.75 -7.02 3.19
CA LYS A 24 -1.03 -5.79 3.55
C LYS A 24 -1.42 -4.70 2.56
N ILE A 25 -1.86 -3.55 3.07
CA ILE A 25 -2.39 -2.45 2.25
C ILE A 25 -1.76 -1.13 2.71
N VAL A 26 -1.30 -0.33 1.76
CA VAL A 26 -0.74 1.01 1.98
C VAL A 26 -1.60 2.03 1.24
N ILE A 27 -2.18 2.96 1.99
CA ILE A 27 -3.00 4.06 1.46
C ILE A 27 -2.12 5.28 1.21
N THR A 28 -2.17 5.82 0.00
CA THR A 28 -1.42 7.03 -0.38
C THR A 28 -2.36 8.13 -0.89
N LEU A 29 -1.86 9.36 -1.00
CA LEU A 29 -2.63 10.47 -1.58
C LEU A 29 -2.54 10.54 -3.11
N ASP A 30 -1.43 10.07 -3.72
CA ASP A 30 -1.04 10.45 -5.09
C ASP A 30 -0.95 9.25 -6.05
N THR A 31 -1.26 8.03 -5.59
CA THR A 31 -1.14 6.82 -6.43
C THR A 31 -2.26 6.77 -7.48
N PRO A 32 -1.97 6.58 -8.78
CA PRO A 32 -2.98 6.70 -9.82
C PRO A 32 -4.01 5.56 -9.83
N LYS A 33 -3.59 4.30 -9.62
CA LYS A 33 -4.49 3.13 -9.55
C LYS A 33 -3.96 2.12 -8.54
N PRO A 34 -4.83 1.28 -7.94
CA PRO A 34 -4.39 0.23 -7.05
C PRO A 34 -3.46 -0.76 -7.78
N PHE A 35 -2.34 -1.12 -7.15
CA PHE A 35 -1.40 -2.10 -7.70
C PHE A 35 -0.67 -2.85 -6.58
N TYR A 36 -0.22 -4.07 -6.86
CA TYR A 36 0.66 -4.81 -5.95
C TYR A 36 2.12 -4.48 -6.27
N ASN A 37 2.91 -4.19 -5.23
CA ASN A 37 4.36 -4.05 -5.38
C ASN A 37 5.06 -5.42 -5.37
N ASP A 38 6.39 -5.41 -5.52
CA ASP A 38 7.21 -6.64 -5.54
C ASP A 38 7.15 -7.44 -4.23
N ASP A 39 6.79 -6.79 -3.13
CA ASP A 39 6.62 -7.42 -1.81
C ASP A 39 5.19 -7.96 -1.57
N GLY A 40 4.30 -7.89 -2.57
CA GLY A 40 2.91 -8.33 -2.46
C GLY A 40 2.01 -7.42 -1.61
N ILE A 41 2.42 -6.18 -1.38
CA ILE A 41 1.65 -5.16 -0.67
C ILE A 41 0.76 -4.41 -1.67
N LEU A 42 -0.54 -4.32 -1.37
CA LEU A 42 -1.48 -3.54 -2.16
C LEU A 42 -1.26 -2.04 -1.89
N MET A 43 -0.82 -1.31 -2.90
CA MET A 43 -0.72 0.14 -2.90
C MET A 43 -2.02 0.70 -3.49
N MET A 44 -2.71 1.60 -2.80
CA MET A 44 -3.91 2.26 -3.34
C MET A 44 -4.02 3.71 -2.87
N ASN A 45 -4.75 4.55 -3.61
CA ASN A 45 -5.00 5.90 -3.13
C ASN A 45 -6.19 5.97 -2.16
N VAL A 46 -6.25 7.05 -1.41
CA VAL A 46 -7.32 7.30 -0.42
C VAL A 46 -8.72 7.38 -1.04
N TYR A 47 -8.84 7.84 -2.30
CA TYR A 47 -10.13 7.91 -2.99
C TYR A 47 -10.62 6.52 -3.37
N ASP A 48 -9.77 5.66 -3.91
CA ASP A 48 -10.10 4.27 -4.23
C ASP A 48 -10.53 3.51 -2.97
N PHE A 49 -9.86 3.76 -1.84
CA PHE A 49 -10.23 3.16 -0.56
C PHE A 49 -11.59 3.62 -0.04
N LEU A 50 -11.87 4.94 -0.09
CA LEU A 50 -13.09 5.51 0.49
C LEU A 50 -14.32 5.42 -0.43
N LEU A 51 -14.11 5.42 -1.75
CA LEU A 51 -15.20 5.49 -2.74
C LEU A 51 -15.59 4.12 -3.29
N ASN A 52 -14.75 3.09 -3.11
CA ASN A 52 -15.08 1.72 -3.48
C ASN A 52 -15.30 0.87 -2.22
N MET A 53 -16.52 0.35 -2.07
CA MET A 53 -16.89 -0.51 -0.94
C MET A 53 -16.15 -1.86 -0.96
N ASP A 54 -15.76 -2.33 -2.15
CA ASP A 54 -15.01 -3.56 -2.35
C ASP A 54 -13.49 -3.31 -2.47
N SER A 55 -13.02 -2.13 -2.03
CA SER A 55 -11.62 -1.72 -2.14
C SER A 55 -10.64 -2.70 -1.48
N LEU A 56 -11.09 -3.44 -0.48
CA LEU A 56 -10.29 -4.44 0.23
C LEU A 56 -10.24 -5.81 -0.45
N GLU A 57 -11.06 -6.05 -1.48
CA GLU A 57 -11.15 -7.33 -2.21
C GLU A 57 -10.39 -7.33 -3.56
N LEU A 58 -9.70 -6.21 -3.86
CA LEU A 58 -8.88 -6.03 -5.08
C LEU A 58 -7.70 -7.01 -5.20
#